data_AF-A0A497GDJ2-F1
#
_entry.id   AF-A0A497GDJ2-F1
#
_cell.length_a   1.000
_cell.length_b   1.000
_cell.length_c   1.000
_cell.angle_alpha   90.00
_cell.angle_beta   90.00
_cell.angle_gamma   90.00
#
_symmetry.space_group_name_H-M   'P 1'
#
loop_
_entity.id
_entity.type
_entity.pdbx_description
1 polymer ?
#
loop_
_entity_poly.entity_id
_entity_poly.type
_entity_poly.pdbx_seq_one_letter_code
_entity_poly.pdbx_strand_id
1 'polypeptide(L)'
;MRSESRELRLSEGGGSQLERKILDIVAASGEAGILQRDIWHLLNIDSRRGSRIVKRLERMGFLTREVVVHKGRRMYLLKPTPKLLLVPKLPPVLDEIPCFYCPHLLSCSGEASRVLNCERLEKWLYGE
;
A
#
# COMPACT_ATOMS: atom_id res chain seq x y z
N MET A 1 1.82 24.15 -22.35
CA MET A 1 0.81 23.32 -21.66
C MET A 1 1.56 22.15 -21.03
N ARG A 2 1.97 22.30 -19.77
CA ARG A 2 2.85 21.34 -19.08
C ARG A 2 2.01 20.14 -18.64
N SER A 3 2.26 18.98 -19.23
CA SER A 3 1.71 17.71 -18.74
C SER A 3 2.37 17.42 -17.39
N GLU A 4 1.63 17.63 -16.30
CA GLU A 4 2.02 17.14 -14.98
C GLU A 4 1.91 15.62 -14.98
N SER A 5 2.98 14.96 -15.43
CA SER A 5 3.25 13.56 -15.13
C SER A 5 3.34 13.43 -13.62
N ARG A 6 2.22 13.05 -13.01
CA ARG A 6 2.07 12.82 -11.58
C ARG A 6 2.82 11.55 -11.21
N GLU A 7 4.14 11.64 -11.10
CA GLU A 7 5.00 10.59 -10.57
C GLU A 7 4.47 10.17 -9.20
N LEU A 8 3.97 8.93 -9.10
CA LEU A 8 3.70 8.26 -7.84
C LEU A 8 5.04 7.96 -7.15
N ARG A 9 5.64 8.99 -6.55
CA ARG A 9 6.75 8.81 -5.62
C ARG A 9 6.20 8.18 -4.35
N LEU A 10 6.19 6.85 -4.30
CA LEU A 10 6.14 6.10 -3.05
C LEU A 10 7.46 6.37 -2.31
N SER A 11 7.50 7.48 -1.57
CA SER A 11 8.69 7.94 -0.86
C SER A 11 9.07 6.95 0.25
N GLU A 12 10.30 6.44 0.19
CA GLU A 12 10.92 5.64 1.24
C GLU A 12 11.16 6.45 2.53
N GLY A 13 11.02 5.77 3.68
CA GLY A 13 11.86 6.03 4.86
C GLY A 13 11.30 6.96 5.94
N GLY A 14 10.28 6.51 6.68
CA GLY A 14 9.95 7.05 8.01
C GLY A 14 8.50 7.54 8.17
N GLY A 15 7.94 8.13 7.11
CA GLY A 15 6.50 8.36 6.98
C GLY A 15 5.73 7.09 6.61
N SER A 16 6.35 6.21 5.82
CA SER A 16 5.73 5.00 5.27
C SER A 16 5.36 3.97 6.33
N GLN A 17 6.20 3.76 7.36
CA GLN A 17 5.90 2.76 8.40
C GLN A 17 4.73 3.17 9.27
N LEU A 18 4.65 4.46 9.64
CA LEU A 18 3.55 4.97 10.45
C LEU A 18 2.25 5.04 9.63
N GLU A 19 2.34 5.47 8.37
CA GLU A 19 1.24 5.41 7.41
C GLU A 19 0.70 4.00 7.26
N ARG A 20 1.59 3.02 7.07
CA ARG A 20 1.22 1.61 6.95
C ARG A 20 0.54 1.09 8.20
N LYS A 21 1.10 1.35 9.40
CA LYS A 21 0.46 0.98 10.67
C LYS A 21 -0.93 1.59 10.84
N ILE A 22 -1.13 2.85 10.45
CA ILE A 22 -2.45 3.50 10.49
C ILE A 22 -3.40 2.79 9.53
N LEU A 23 -2.96 2.51 8.30
CA LEU A 23 -3.75 1.80 7.30
C LEU A 23 -4.10 0.38 7.74
N ASP A 24 -3.17 -0.34 8.37
CA ASP A 24 -3.39 -1.70 8.90
C ASP A 24 -4.46 -1.69 10.00
N ILE A 25 -4.40 -0.72 10.93
CA ILE A 25 -5.42 -0.57 11.98
C ILE A 25 -6.80 -0.23 11.38
N VAL A 26 -6.84 0.66 10.37
CA VAL A 26 -8.10 1.05 9.70
C VAL A 26 -8.65 -0.10 8.83
N ALA A 27 -7.79 -0.91 8.22
CA ALA A 27 -8.22 -2.09 7.48
C ALA A 27 -8.79 -3.16 8.43
N ALA A 28 -8.13 -3.38 9.57
CA ALA A 28 -8.56 -4.34 10.58
C ALA A 28 -9.89 -3.95 11.26
N SER A 29 -10.23 -2.66 11.31
CA SER A 29 -11.51 -2.22 11.88
C SER A 29 -12.71 -2.43 10.96
N GLY A 30 -12.48 -2.71 9.67
CA GLY A 30 -13.53 -2.99 8.70
C GLY A 30 -14.62 -1.91 8.64
N GLU A 31 -15.85 -2.31 8.36
CA GLU A 31 -17.00 -1.40 8.21
C GLU A 31 -17.37 -0.65 9.50
N ALA A 32 -17.02 -1.20 10.66
CA ALA A 32 -17.26 -0.53 11.95
C ALA A 32 -16.41 0.75 12.07
N GLY A 33 -15.25 0.78 11.42
CA GLY A 33 -14.30 1.88 11.50
C GLY A 33 -13.65 2.02 12.88
N ILE A 34 -12.79 3.02 13.02
CA ILE A 34 -12.08 3.31 14.27
C ILE A 34 -11.98 4.81 14.50
N LEU A 35 -12.09 5.24 15.76
CA LEU A 35 -11.99 6.65 16.10
C LEU A 35 -10.54 7.14 16.01
N GLN A 36 -10.33 8.34 15.46
CA GLN A 36 -9.00 8.93 15.31
C GLN A 36 -8.22 8.98 16.63
N ARG A 37 -8.88 9.36 17.73
CA ARG A 37 -8.23 9.44 19.04
C ARG A 37 -7.67 8.08 19.49
N ASP A 38 -8.38 7.00 19.17
CA ASP A 38 -8.03 5.66 19.62
C ASP A 38 -6.79 5.19 18.85
N ILE A 39 -6.65 5.54 17.57
CA ILE A 39 -5.41 5.33 16.80
C ILE A 39 -4.21 6.02 17.47
N TRP A 40 -4.37 7.25 17.95
CA TRP A 40 -3.28 7.99 18.60
C TRP A 40 -2.83 7.31 19.88
N HIS A 41 -3.78 6.79 20.66
CA HIS A 41 -3.49 6.00 21.86
C HIS A 41 -2.80 4.67 21.51
N LEU A 42 -3.28 3.95 20.49
CA LEU A 42 -2.71 2.68 20.06
C LEU A 42 -1.28 2.81 19.51
N LEU A 43 -1.00 3.87 18.75
CA LEU A 43 0.31 4.09 18.12
C LEU A 43 1.26 4.94 18.95
N ASN A 44 0.80 5.46 20.11
CA ASN A 44 1.54 6.40 20.96
C ASN A 44 2.13 7.58 20.17
N ILE A 45 1.30 8.24 19.35
CA ILE A 45 1.73 9.37 18.51
C ILE A 45 0.97 10.66 18.81
N ASP A 46 1.62 11.78 18.51
CA ASP A 46 1.00 13.10 18.61
C ASP A 46 -0.11 13.30 17.56
N SER A 47 -1.22 13.88 18.02
CA SER A 47 -2.41 14.15 17.22
C SER A 47 -2.15 15.03 15.99
N ARG A 48 -1.20 15.98 16.05
CA ARG A 48 -0.88 16.87 14.90
C ARG A 48 -0.15 16.10 13.80
N ARG A 49 0.80 15.22 14.19
CA ARG A 49 1.52 14.35 13.25
C ARG A 49 0.56 13.35 12.62
N GLY A 50 -0.25 12.67 13.44
CA GLY A 50 -1.24 11.71 12.98
C GLY A 50 -2.29 12.32 12.05
N SER A 51 -2.82 13.49 12.41
CA SER A 51 -3.83 14.19 11.60
C SER A 51 -3.32 14.60 10.22
N ARG A 52 -2.04 15.01 10.11
CA ARG A 52 -1.41 15.30 8.81
C ARG A 52 -1.32 14.06 7.92
N ILE A 53 -0.99 12.92 8.50
CA ILE A 53 -0.92 11.64 7.79
C ILE A 53 -2.31 11.22 7.30
N VAL A 54 -3.29 11.21 8.20
CA VAL A 54 -4.66 10.81 7.85
C VAL A 54 -5.27 11.70 6.76
N LYS A 55 -5.08 13.03 6.83
CA LYS A 55 -5.50 13.95 5.74
C LYS A 55 -4.86 13.63 4.40
N ARG A 56 -3.66 13.04 4.39
CA ARG A 56 -2.98 12.62 3.16
C ARG A 56 -3.57 11.31 2.64
N LEU A 57 -3.73 10.32 3.53
CA LEU A 57 -4.31 9.01 3.21
C LEU A 57 -5.74 9.14 2.68
N GLU A 58 -6.53 10.06 3.23
CA GLU A 58 -7.86 10.40 2.73
C GLU A 58 -7.82 11.00 1.32
N ARG A 59 -6.92 11.97 1.06
CA ARG A 59 -6.72 12.54 -0.29
C ARG A 59 -6.24 11.51 -1.31
N MET A 60 -5.50 10.50 -0.87
CA MET A 60 -5.09 9.37 -1.69
C MET A 60 -6.23 8.35 -1.90
N GLY A 61 -7.33 8.46 -1.15
CA GLY A 61 -8.52 7.63 -1.26
C GLY A 61 -8.42 6.29 -0.55
N PHE A 62 -7.51 6.10 0.41
CA PHE A 62 -7.38 4.85 1.18
C PHE A 62 -8.34 4.76 2.37
N LEU A 63 -8.80 5.89 2.88
CA LEU A 63 -9.72 5.94 4.01
C LEU A 63 -10.69 7.11 3.85
N THR A 64 -11.81 7.05 4.57
CA THR A 64 -12.78 8.14 4.68
C THR A 64 -12.90 8.59 6.13
N ARG A 65 -13.31 9.85 6.32
CA ARG A 65 -13.60 10.41 7.64
C ARG A 65 -15.07 10.78 7.75
N GLU A 66 -15.72 10.24 8.76
CA GLU A 66 -17.09 10.56 9.11
C GLU A 66 -17.11 11.28 10.46
N VAL A 67 -17.94 12.32 10.58
CA VAL A 67 -18.13 13.01 11.86
C VAL A 67 -19.19 12.26 12.65
N VAL A 68 -18.80 11.73 13.80
CA VAL A 68 -19.69 11.07 14.76
C VAL A 68 -19.78 11.90 16.03
N VAL A 69 -20.98 12.01 16.61
CA VAL A 69 -21.17 12.69 17.89
C VAL A 69 -21.15 11.65 18.99
N HIS A 70 -20.16 11.74 19.86
CA HIS A 70 -20.07 10.88 21.03
C HIS A 70 -20.00 11.77 22.28
N LYS A 71 -20.98 11.62 23.18
CA LYS A 71 -21.09 12.41 24.42
C LYS A 71 -21.05 13.93 24.18
N GLY A 72 -21.77 14.40 23.16
CA GLY A 72 -21.85 15.83 22.81
C GLY A 72 -20.61 16.43 22.15
N ARG A 73 -19.55 15.63 21.93
CA ARG A 73 -18.34 16.06 21.23
C ARG A 73 -18.30 15.45 19.83
N ARG A 74 -17.97 16.28 18.83
CA ARG A 74 -17.69 15.82 17.47
C ARG A 74 -16.38 15.06 17.47
N MET A 75 -16.41 13.85 16.97
CA MET A 75 -15.27 12.96 16.80
C MET A 75 -15.23 12.49 15.36
N TYR A 76 -14.04 12.08 14.91
CA TYR A 76 -13.84 11.58 13.56
C TYR A 76 -13.68 10.06 13.61
N LEU A 77 -14.59 9.37 12.94
CA LEU A 77 -14.52 7.95 12.65
C LEU A 77 -13.82 7.74 11.32
N LEU A 78 -12.81 6.88 11.31
CA LEU A 78 -12.07 6.48 10.11
C LEU A 78 -12.59 5.14 9.63
N LYS A 79 -12.95 5.06 8.35
CA LYS A 79 -13.34 3.81 7.70
C LYS A 79 -12.40 3.49 6.53
N PRO A 80 -12.13 2.19 6.28
CA PRO A 80 -11.38 1.78 5.11
C PRO A 80 -12.21 2.04 3.84
N THR A 81 -11.55 2.37 2.74
CA THR A 81 -12.17 2.35 1.42
C THR A 81 -11.93 1.02 0.71
N PRO A 82 -12.70 0.69 -0.34
CA PRO A 82 -12.37 -0.45 -1.19
C PRO A 82 -10.93 -0.42 -1.69
N LYS A 83 -10.38 0.76 -2.00
CA LYS A 83 -8.98 0.92 -2.43
C LYS A 83 -7.96 0.42 -1.41
N LEU A 84 -8.24 0.53 -0.11
CA LEU A 84 -7.37 0.00 0.94
C LEU A 84 -7.51 -1.51 1.11
N LEU A 85 -8.73 -2.03 0.95
CA LEU A 85 -9.01 -3.46 1.11
C LEU A 85 -8.64 -4.30 -0.11
N LEU A 86 -8.58 -3.67 -1.30
CA LEU A 86 -8.15 -4.30 -2.53
C LEU A 86 -6.64 -4.54 -2.49
N VAL A 87 -6.27 -5.75 -2.11
CA VAL A 87 -4.96 -6.29 -2.46
C VAL A 87 -5.00 -6.60 -3.96
N PRO A 88 -4.19 -5.94 -4.80
CA PRO A 88 -4.14 -6.26 -6.21
C PRO A 88 -3.71 -7.72 -6.34
N LYS A 89 -4.61 -8.56 -6.86
CA LYS A 89 -4.26 -9.92 -7.25
C LYS A 89 -3.50 -9.83 -8.56
N LEU A 90 -2.29 -10.36 -8.57
CA LEU A 90 -1.57 -10.55 -9.82
C LEU A 90 -2.34 -11.59 -10.65
N PRO A 91 -2.40 -11.44 -11.99
CA PRO A 91 -3.02 -12.45 -12.84
C PRO A 91 -2.29 -13.79 -12.69
N PRO A 92 -2.99 -14.94 -12.67
CA PRO A 92 -2.37 -16.26 -12.53
C PRO A 92 -1.31 -16.57 -13.59
N VAL A 93 -1.41 -15.95 -14.78
CA VAL A 93 -0.38 -16.11 -15.84
C VAL A 93 1.01 -15.65 -15.39
N LEU A 94 1.09 -14.74 -14.43
CA LEU A 94 2.39 -14.32 -13.87
C LEU A 94 2.99 -15.40 -12.97
N ASP A 95 2.17 -16.29 -12.41
CA ASP A 95 2.64 -17.44 -11.61
C ASP A 95 3.40 -18.45 -12.47
N GLU A 96 3.08 -18.50 -13.77
CA GLU A 96 3.73 -19.38 -14.75
C GLU A 96 5.12 -18.88 -15.15
N ILE A 97 5.40 -17.58 -15.01
CA ILE A 97 6.67 -16.99 -15.44
C ILE A 97 7.77 -17.34 -14.42
N PRO A 98 8.78 -18.16 -14.77
CA PRO A 98 9.75 -18.69 -13.82
C PRO A 98 10.61 -17.61 -13.16
N CYS A 99 10.77 -16.46 -13.82
CA CYS A 99 11.55 -15.34 -13.31
C CYS A 99 10.93 -14.67 -12.08
N PHE A 100 9.61 -14.67 -11.91
CA PHE A 100 8.94 -14.00 -10.78
C PHE A 100 9.28 -14.61 -9.42
N TYR A 101 9.59 -15.92 -9.39
CA TYR A 101 9.98 -16.66 -8.19
C TYR A 101 11.43 -17.16 -8.24
N CYS A 102 12.22 -16.65 -9.19
CA CYS A 102 13.59 -17.10 -9.37
C CYS A 102 14.50 -16.53 -8.26
N PRO A 103 15.25 -17.37 -7.52
CA PRO A 103 16.17 -16.89 -6.48
C PRO A 103 17.31 -16.04 -7.05
N HIS A 104 17.59 -16.15 -8.36
CA HIS A 104 18.64 -15.41 -9.06
C HIS A 104 18.15 -14.13 -9.74
N LEU A 105 16.89 -13.73 -9.52
CA LEU A 105 16.28 -12.56 -10.19
C LEU A 105 17.13 -11.29 -10.07
N LEU A 106 17.68 -11.01 -8.88
CA LEU A 106 18.52 -9.84 -8.63
C LEU A 106 19.85 -9.90 -9.42
N SER A 107 20.39 -11.10 -9.65
CA SER A 107 21.64 -11.32 -10.40
C SER A 107 21.44 -11.18 -11.92
N CYS A 108 20.21 -11.33 -12.40
CA CYS A 108 19.81 -11.16 -13.79
C CYS A 108 19.49 -9.70 -14.17
N SER A 109 19.21 -8.84 -13.19
CA SER A 109 18.72 -7.47 -13.40
C SER A 109 19.74 -6.49 -14.01
N GLY A 110 21.00 -6.88 -14.19
CA GLY A 110 22.07 -5.98 -14.64
C GLY A 110 22.56 -6.20 -16.07
N GLU A 111 22.32 -7.36 -16.66
CA GLU A 111 23.00 -7.75 -17.91
C GLU A 111 22.04 -8.60 -18.77
N ALA A 112 21.56 -8.03 -19.88
CA ALA A 112 20.58 -8.67 -20.78
C ALA A 112 21.04 -10.07 -21.23
N SER A 113 22.35 -10.25 -21.41
CA SER A 113 22.98 -11.51 -21.80
C SER A 113 22.67 -12.67 -20.84
N ARG A 114 22.48 -12.40 -19.54
CA ARG A 114 22.16 -13.45 -18.55
C ARG A 114 20.70 -13.89 -18.60
N VAL A 115 19.82 -12.99 -19.02
CA VAL A 115 18.39 -13.30 -19.21
C VAL A 115 18.22 -14.09 -20.51
N LEU A 116 18.92 -13.70 -21.57
CA LEU A 116 18.87 -14.35 -22.88
C LEU A 116 19.43 -15.78 -22.88
N ASN A 117 20.40 -16.07 -21.99
CA ASN A 117 21.01 -17.40 -21.87
C ASN A 117 20.47 -18.21 -20.68
N CYS A 118 19.27 -17.88 -20.19
CA CYS A 118 18.69 -18.56 -19.03
C CYS A 118 17.89 -19.80 -19.47
N GLU A 119 18.41 -21.00 -19.20
CA GLU A 119 17.75 -22.27 -19.54
C GLU A 119 16.32 -22.38 -19.00
N ARG A 120 16.05 -21.85 -17.79
CA ARG A 120 14.70 -21.88 -17.20
C ARG A 120 13.72 -21.02 -17.96
N LEU A 121 14.16 -19.85 -18.41
CA LEU A 121 13.33 -18.93 -19.17
C LEU A 121 13.12 -19.46 -20.59
N GLU A 122 14.17 -20.03 -21.18
CA GLU A 122 14.14 -20.65 -22.51
C GLU A 122 13.15 -21.82 -22.57
N LYS A 123 13.22 -22.75 -21.61
CA LYS A 123 12.25 -23.84 -21.48
C LYS A 123 10.81 -23.34 -21.36
N TRP A 124 10.59 -22.27 -20.60
CA TRP A 124 9.27 -21.67 -20.47
C TRP A 124 8.79 -20.99 -21.77
N LEU A 125 9.67 -20.32 -22.51
CA LEU A 125 9.33 -19.66 -23.79
C LEU A 125 9.05 -20.65 -24.92
N TYR A 126 9.81 -21.73 -25.00
CA TYR A 126 9.74 -22.68 -26.11
C TYR A 126 9.02 -24.00 -25.79
N GLY A 127 8.71 -24.26 -24.51
CA GLY A 127 7.82 -25.35 -24.08
C GLY A 127 8.37 -26.76 -24.22
N GLU A 128 9.68 -26.97 -24.02
CA GLU A 128 10.31 -28.30 -23.91
C GLU A 128 10.34 -28.86 -22.49
#